data_AF-M5VBR4-F1
#
_entry.id   AF-M5VBR4-F1
#
_cell.length_a   1.000
_cell.length_b   1.000
_cell.length_c   1.000
_cell.angle_alpha   90.00
_cell.angle_beta   90.00
_cell.angle_gamma   90.00
#
_symmetry.space_group_name_H-M   'P 1'
#
loop_
_entity.id
_entity.type
_entity.pdbx_description
1 polymer ?
#
loop_
_entity_poly.entity_id
_entity_poly.type
_entity_poly.pdbx_seq_one_letter_code
_entity_poly.pdbx_strand_id
1 'polypeptide(L)'
;MGDPESAQIVFDAVDKEFYIEVDYDVNSSCFDGLFELFSIPEYKERILNIVRTGFDRTIEAADGGLVNHNIFNHLGRLCVRLNDENSVREIFKAFVFAGNPERNYGMNTVAAKLALYLTALNYQGPTDAIKDYVDYNSKSYGDDEFVVTAKYAYWWFQKNTAEALVFLNDPQKKESLGIVASLLADLNEKRALPVLQTRLKDLTNPVTMEVFKEAIHRLETQQDVPRNMDRMIWMFGFT
;
A
#
# COMPACT_ATOMS: atom_id res chain seq x y z
N MET A 1 -28.18 2.82 2.88
CA MET A 1 -27.48 4.01 2.37
C MET A 1 -27.92 4.20 0.94
N GLY A 2 -28.56 5.32 0.61
CA GLY A 2 -29.00 5.58 -0.77
C GLY A 2 -29.94 6.77 -0.93
N ASP A 3 -30.63 7.17 0.13
CA ASP A 3 -31.32 8.46 0.16
C ASP A 3 -30.32 9.62 0.30
N PRO A 4 -30.67 10.83 -0.21
CA PRO A 4 -29.78 12.00 -0.18
C PRO A 4 -29.33 12.44 1.22
N GLU A 5 -30.17 12.25 2.24
CA GLU A 5 -29.87 12.66 3.61
C GLU A 5 -28.75 11.79 4.19
N SER A 6 -28.87 10.46 4.05
CA SER A 6 -27.82 9.51 4.44
C SER A 6 -26.51 9.75 3.69
N ALA A 7 -26.58 10.06 2.38
CA ALA A 7 -25.38 10.35 1.58
C ALA A 7 -24.68 11.64 2.05
N GLN A 8 -25.45 12.68 2.37
CA GLN A 8 -24.90 13.94 2.87
C GLN A 8 -24.21 13.77 4.23
N ILE A 9 -24.75 12.93 5.13
CA ILE A 9 -24.10 12.61 6.41
C ILE A 9 -22.70 12.02 6.19
N VAL A 10 -22.54 11.11 5.23
CA VAL A 10 -21.23 10.52 4.90
C VAL A 10 -20.28 11.58 4.34
N PHE A 11 -20.76 12.44 3.43
CA PHE A 11 -19.92 13.50 2.88
C PHE A 11 -19.47 14.50 3.94
N ASP A 12 -20.37 14.93 4.82
CA ASP A 12 -20.05 15.86 5.90
C ASP A 12 -19.11 15.24 6.93
N ALA A 13 -19.24 13.93 7.17
CA ALA A 13 -18.32 13.21 8.05
C ALA A 13 -16.90 13.19 7.45
N VAL A 14 -16.74 12.78 6.19
CA VAL A 14 -15.43 12.79 5.52
C VAL A 14 -14.83 14.19 5.46
N ASP A 15 -15.65 15.20 5.21
CA ASP A 15 -15.18 16.59 5.14
C ASP A 15 -14.52 17.02 6.45
N LYS A 16 -15.12 16.66 7.59
CA LYS A 16 -14.56 16.91 8.93
C LYS A 16 -13.25 16.16 9.15
N GLU A 17 -13.16 14.91 8.69
CA GLU A 17 -11.96 14.10 8.88
C GLU A 17 -10.71 14.77 8.30
N PHE A 18 -10.82 15.49 7.16
CA PHE A 18 -9.67 16.18 6.55
C PHE A 18 -9.01 17.23 7.45
N TYR A 19 -9.69 17.70 8.50
CA TYR A 19 -9.20 18.72 9.42
C TYR A 19 -8.78 18.14 10.78
N ILE A 20 -8.81 16.81 10.93
CA ILE A 20 -8.43 16.15 12.18
C ILE A 20 -6.91 16.18 12.34
N GLU A 21 -6.45 16.70 13.48
CA GLU A 21 -5.02 16.74 13.81
C GLU A 21 -4.43 15.34 14.00
N VAL A 22 -3.11 15.20 13.88
CA VAL A 22 -2.41 13.90 13.88
C VAL A 22 -2.63 13.05 15.14
N ASP A 23 -2.94 13.68 16.28
CA ASP A 23 -3.09 13.01 17.57
C ASP A 23 -4.50 12.46 17.83
N TYR A 24 -5.44 12.72 16.92
CA TYR A 24 -6.82 12.28 17.02
C TYR A 24 -7.12 11.12 16.08
N ASP A 25 -7.99 10.23 16.54
CA ASP A 25 -8.46 9.09 15.76
C ASP A 25 -9.29 9.55 14.56
N VAL A 26 -8.96 8.98 13.40
CA VAL A 26 -9.72 9.17 12.16
C VAL A 26 -10.88 8.19 12.15
N ASN A 27 -12.10 8.68 11.92
CA ASN A 27 -13.28 7.85 11.74
C ASN A 27 -13.25 7.16 10.36
N SER A 28 -12.53 6.05 10.28
CA SER A 28 -12.39 5.24 9.06
C SER A 28 -13.72 4.84 8.41
N SER A 29 -14.80 4.70 9.19
CA SER A 29 -16.11 4.26 8.68
C SER A 29 -16.72 5.23 7.67
N CYS A 30 -16.40 6.52 7.72
CA CYS A 30 -16.91 7.48 6.74
C CYS A 30 -16.27 7.29 5.35
N PHE A 31 -14.99 6.89 5.30
CA PHE A 31 -14.31 6.54 4.04
C PHE A 31 -14.85 5.24 3.46
N ASP A 32 -15.22 4.26 4.30
CA ASP A 32 -15.93 3.05 3.86
C ASP A 32 -17.32 3.41 3.30
N GLY A 33 -18.02 4.36 3.93
CA GLY A 33 -19.29 4.91 3.42
C GLY A 33 -19.16 5.50 2.01
N LEU A 34 -18.05 6.17 1.67
CA LEU A 34 -17.82 6.64 0.30
C LEU A 34 -17.76 5.50 -0.70
N PHE A 35 -17.12 4.38 -0.35
CA PHE A 35 -17.07 3.21 -1.22
C PHE A 35 -18.46 2.62 -1.45
N GLU A 36 -19.29 2.53 -0.40
CA GLU A 36 -20.67 2.04 -0.53
C GLU A 36 -21.51 2.94 -1.45
N LEU A 37 -21.40 4.26 -1.27
CA LEU A 37 -22.11 5.25 -2.09
C LEU A 37 -21.62 5.28 -3.55
N PHE A 38 -20.41 4.80 -3.85
CA PHE A 38 -19.87 4.79 -5.22
C PHE A 38 -20.68 3.92 -6.18
N SER A 39 -21.45 2.96 -5.66
CA SER A 39 -22.40 2.17 -6.46
C SER A 39 -23.53 3.01 -7.07
N ILE A 40 -23.80 4.19 -6.51
CA ILE A 40 -24.88 5.10 -6.92
C ILE A 40 -24.35 6.11 -7.94
N PRO A 41 -24.82 6.09 -9.21
CA PRO A 41 -24.27 6.91 -10.29
C PRO A 41 -24.20 8.42 -10.00
N GLU A 42 -25.20 8.95 -9.28
CA GLU A 42 -25.30 10.36 -8.91
C GLU A 42 -24.10 10.86 -8.08
N TYR A 43 -23.52 9.98 -7.26
CA TYR A 43 -22.47 10.36 -6.30
C TYR A 43 -21.05 10.10 -6.80
N LYS A 44 -20.89 9.36 -7.91
CA LYS A 44 -19.57 8.91 -8.39
C LYS A 44 -18.57 10.03 -8.58
N GLU A 45 -18.93 11.06 -9.34
CA GLU A 45 -18.01 12.18 -9.61
C GLU A 45 -17.65 12.95 -8.35
N ARG A 46 -18.60 13.14 -7.43
CA ARG A 46 -18.34 13.79 -6.13
C ARG A 46 -17.34 12.96 -5.31
N ILE A 47 -17.53 11.64 -5.23
CA ILE A 47 -16.63 10.73 -4.51
C ILE A 47 -15.23 10.74 -5.13
N LEU A 48 -15.12 10.64 -6.46
CA LEU A 48 -13.83 10.71 -7.16
C LEU A 48 -13.12 12.04 -6.91
N ASN A 49 -13.86 13.15 -6.92
CA ASN A 49 -13.29 14.46 -6.60
C ASN A 49 -12.78 14.54 -5.16
N ILE A 50 -13.54 14.01 -4.18
CA ILE A 50 -13.12 13.95 -2.77
C ILE A 50 -11.82 13.15 -2.64
N VAL A 51 -11.73 11.99 -3.26
CA VAL A 51 -10.56 11.11 -3.14
C VAL A 51 -9.32 11.72 -3.80
N ARG A 52 -9.47 12.33 -4.98
CA ARG A 52 -8.36 12.95 -5.71
C ARG A 52 -7.84 14.23 -5.05
N THR A 53 -8.71 15.00 -4.39
CA THR A 53 -8.32 16.26 -3.73
C THR A 53 -8.00 16.08 -2.24
N GLY A 54 -8.40 14.96 -1.63
CA GLY A 54 -8.29 14.74 -0.19
C GLY A 54 -6.88 14.86 0.38
N PHE A 55 -5.86 14.43 -0.37
CA PHE A 55 -4.46 14.54 0.06
C PHE A 55 -4.05 16.00 0.22
N ASP A 56 -4.29 16.83 -0.81
CA ASP A 56 -3.97 18.26 -0.79
C ASP A 56 -4.77 18.97 0.30
N ARG A 57 -6.05 18.65 0.45
CA ARG A 57 -6.90 19.22 1.52
C ARG A 57 -6.37 18.93 2.91
N THR A 58 -5.87 17.72 3.15
CA THR A 58 -5.32 17.33 4.46
C THR A 58 -3.99 18.02 4.72
N ILE A 59 -3.17 18.24 3.67
CA ILE A 59 -1.93 19.01 3.78
C ILE A 59 -2.24 20.48 4.11
N GLU A 60 -3.18 21.08 3.38
CA GLU A 60 -3.60 22.47 3.58
C GLU A 60 -4.18 22.69 4.97
N ALA A 61 -5.00 21.75 5.46
CA ALA A 61 -5.61 21.83 6.79
C ALA A 61 -4.59 21.80 7.93
N ALA A 62 -3.43 21.18 7.73
CA ALA A 62 -2.38 21.15 8.75
C ALA A 62 -1.63 22.50 8.90
N ASP A 63 -1.75 23.42 7.95
CA ASP A 63 -1.15 24.77 7.96
C ASP A 63 0.34 24.78 8.39
N GLY A 64 1.14 23.90 7.77
CA GLY A 64 2.57 23.73 8.08
C GLY A 64 2.88 22.87 9.31
N GLY A 65 1.85 22.40 10.02
CA GLY A 65 1.93 21.45 11.12
C GLY A 65 2.04 19.98 10.69
N LEU A 66 1.83 19.07 11.65
CA LEU A 66 1.85 17.64 11.41
C LEU A 66 0.57 17.19 10.70
N VAL A 67 0.73 16.57 9.54
CA VAL A 67 -0.38 16.02 8.74
C VAL A 67 -0.75 14.64 9.27
N ASN A 68 -2.06 14.36 9.38
CA ASN A 68 -2.55 13.07 9.87
C ASN A 68 -2.38 11.97 8.81
N HIS A 69 -1.39 11.11 9.02
CA HIS A 69 -1.00 10.02 8.11
C HIS A 69 -2.09 8.94 7.96
N ASN A 70 -3.01 8.80 8.92
CA ASN A 70 -4.11 7.83 8.79
C ASN A 70 -5.08 8.23 7.68
N ILE A 71 -5.31 9.53 7.47
CA ILE A 71 -6.14 10.03 6.38
C ILE A 71 -5.52 9.67 5.02
N PHE A 72 -4.19 9.82 4.89
CA PHE A 72 -3.46 9.41 3.68
C PHE A 72 -3.65 7.92 3.37
N ASN A 73 -3.62 7.08 4.40
CA ASN A 73 -3.85 5.65 4.25
C ASN A 73 -5.27 5.35 3.76
N HIS A 74 -6.28 5.98 4.35
CA HIS A 74 -7.68 5.79 3.95
C HIS A 74 -7.94 6.26 2.52
N LEU A 75 -7.41 7.43 2.13
CA LEU A 75 -7.51 7.94 0.77
C LEU A 75 -6.84 7.01 -0.24
N GLY A 76 -5.59 6.59 0.01
CA GLY A 76 -4.86 5.69 -0.87
C GLY A 76 -5.57 4.34 -1.07
N ARG A 77 -6.06 3.76 0.02
CA ARG A 77 -6.87 2.53 -0.01
C ARG A 77 -8.15 2.72 -0.81
N LEU A 78 -8.83 3.86 -0.65
CA LEU A 78 -10.07 4.15 -1.36
C LEU A 78 -9.81 4.32 -2.86
N CYS A 79 -8.73 4.98 -3.29
CA CYS A 79 -8.33 5.03 -4.70
C CYS A 79 -8.23 3.63 -5.34
N VAL A 80 -7.60 2.69 -4.62
CA VAL A 80 -7.44 1.30 -5.07
C VAL A 80 -8.79 0.59 -5.15
N ARG A 81 -9.62 0.70 -4.10
CA ARG A 81 -10.95 0.05 -4.06
C ARG A 81 -11.89 0.58 -5.13
N LEU A 82 -11.84 1.87 -5.44
CA LEU A 82 -12.62 2.50 -6.50
C LEU A 82 -12.08 2.19 -7.91
N ASN A 83 -10.89 1.57 -8.00
CA ASN A 83 -10.18 1.31 -9.25
C ASN A 83 -10.04 2.58 -10.12
N ASP A 84 -9.75 3.71 -9.47
CA ASP A 84 -9.61 4.99 -10.17
C ASP A 84 -8.16 5.22 -10.61
N GLU A 85 -7.84 4.78 -11.82
CA GLU A 85 -6.51 4.97 -12.43
C GLU A 85 -6.12 6.46 -12.56
N ASN A 86 -7.08 7.39 -12.58
CA ASN A 86 -6.77 8.82 -12.63
C ASN A 86 -6.17 9.33 -11.30
N SER A 87 -6.40 8.62 -10.19
CA SER A 87 -5.82 8.96 -8.88
C SER A 87 -4.34 8.57 -8.75
N VAL A 88 -3.77 7.85 -9.72
CA VAL A 88 -2.36 7.42 -9.70
C VAL A 88 -1.40 8.59 -9.48
N ARG A 89 -1.65 9.71 -10.17
CA ARG A 89 -0.82 10.90 -10.03
C ARG A 89 -0.88 11.47 -8.62
N GLU A 90 -2.06 11.47 -8.02
CA GLU A 90 -2.28 12.03 -6.69
C GLU A 90 -1.70 11.13 -5.61
N ILE A 91 -1.80 9.80 -5.75
CA ILE A 91 -1.10 8.85 -4.88
C ILE A 91 0.42 9.03 -4.99
N PHE A 92 0.97 9.24 -6.19
CA PHE A 92 2.41 9.44 -6.34
C PHE A 92 2.87 10.74 -5.69
N LYS A 93 2.14 11.85 -5.86
CA LYS A 93 2.43 13.10 -5.14
C LYS A 93 2.36 12.91 -3.63
N ALA A 94 1.31 12.24 -3.13
CA ALA A 94 1.16 11.94 -1.72
C ALA A 94 2.30 11.07 -1.19
N PHE A 95 2.76 10.08 -1.96
CA PHE A 95 3.93 9.27 -1.65
C PHE A 95 5.19 10.14 -1.51
N VAL A 96 5.46 11.02 -2.48
CA VAL A 96 6.64 11.92 -2.43
C VAL A 96 6.57 12.86 -1.24
N PHE A 97 5.39 13.40 -0.93
CA PHE A 97 5.19 14.26 0.23
C PHE A 97 5.41 13.50 1.55
N ALA A 98 4.79 12.33 1.70
CA ALA A 98 4.82 11.54 2.93
C ALA A 98 6.19 10.90 3.17
N GLY A 99 6.89 10.51 2.10
CA GLY A 99 8.20 9.86 2.15
C GLY A 99 9.38 10.82 2.23
N ASN A 100 9.13 12.12 2.39
CA ASN A 100 10.21 13.09 2.58
C ASN A 100 10.91 12.80 3.93
N PRO A 101 12.26 12.75 3.98
CA PRO A 101 13.05 12.50 5.20
C PRO A 101 12.72 13.36 6.42
N GLU A 102 12.20 14.58 6.21
CA GLU A 102 11.82 15.51 7.29
C GLU A 102 10.45 15.19 7.90
N ARG A 103 9.71 14.23 7.34
CA ARG A 103 8.41 13.82 7.85
C ARG A 103 8.54 12.84 9.01
N ASN A 104 7.51 12.82 9.84
CA ASN A 104 7.45 11.94 11.00
C ASN A 104 7.37 10.46 10.59
N TYR A 105 7.61 9.58 11.56
CA TYR A 105 7.59 8.13 11.35
C TYR A 105 6.26 7.61 10.77
N GLY A 106 5.12 8.14 11.23
CA GLY A 106 3.79 7.75 10.73
C GLY A 106 3.62 8.07 9.24
N MET A 107 4.14 9.23 8.81
CA MET A 107 4.17 9.62 7.40
C MET A 107 5.09 8.75 6.56
N ASN A 108 6.28 8.42 7.07
CA ASN A 108 7.14 7.46 6.38
C ASN A 108 6.45 6.11 6.25
N THR A 109 5.78 5.61 7.29
CA THR A 109 5.06 4.33 7.23
C THR A 109 3.94 4.35 6.19
N VAL A 110 3.15 5.42 6.11
CA VAL A 110 2.08 5.52 5.10
C VAL A 110 2.64 5.69 3.69
N ALA A 111 3.81 6.34 3.51
CA ALA A 111 4.46 6.45 2.22
C ALA A 111 4.74 5.07 1.60
N ALA A 112 5.20 4.10 2.40
CA ALA A 112 5.40 2.73 1.93
C ALA A 112 4.10 2.09 1.41
N LYS A 113 2.97 2.33 2.09
CA LYS A 113 1.65 1.85 1.64
C LYS A 113 1.19 2.55 0.36
N LEU A 114 1.41 3.86 0.24
CA LEU A 114 1.11 4.61 -0.99
C LEU A 114 1.94 4.08 -2.17
N ALA A 115 3.22 3.77 -1.97
CA ALA A 115 4.05 3.12 -2.99
C ALA A 115 3.49 1.75 -3.39
N LEU A 116 3.00 0.96 -2.44
CA LEU A 116 2.32 -0.30 -2.72
C LEU A 116 1.02 -0.08 -3.51
N TYR A 117 0.21 0.92 -3.16
CA TYR A 117 -1.03 1.23 -3.88
C TYR A 117 -0.81 1.65 -5.33
N LEU A 118 0.32 2.31 -5.64
CA LEU A 118 0.70 2.58 -7.04
C LEU A 118 0.83 1.30 -7.86
N THR A 119 1.25 0.18 -7.26
CA THR A 119 1.35 -1.11 -7.96
C THR A 119 -0.02 -1.66 -8.38
N ALA A 120 -1.09 -1.24 -7.69
CA ALA A 120 -2.46 -1.66 -7.96
C ALA A 120 -3.12 -0.86 -9.10
N LEU A 121 -2.70 0.40 -9.28
CA LEU A 121 -3.31 1.33 -10.23
C LEU A 121 -2.50 1.50 -11.52
N ASN A 122 -1.73 0.47 -11.91
CA ASN A 122 -0.99 0.45 -13.17
C ASN A 122 -0.06 1.68 -13.37
N TYR A 123 0.60 2.16 -12.32
CA TYR A 123 1.55 3.27 -12.43
C TYR A 123 2.69 2.95 -13.41
N GLN A 124 2.94 3.87 -14.36
CA GLN A 124 3.98 3.76 -15.40
C GLN A 124 5.03 4.89 -15.31
N GLY A 125 5.02 5.66 -14.22
CA GLY A 125 5.95 6.78 -14.03
C GLY A 125 7.30 6.38 -13.46
N PRO A 126 8.18 7.35 -13.17
CA PRO A 126 9.50 7.09 -12.61
C PRO A 126 9.43 6.47 -11.21
N THR A 127 10.37 5.58 -10.90
CA THR A 127 10.46 4.89 -9.60
C THR A 127 11.61 5.38 -8.74
N ASP A 128 12.38 6.37 -9.20
CA ASP A 128 13.58 6.86 -8.49
C ASP A 128 13.24 7.35 -7.08
N ALA A 129 12.11 8.06 -6.92
CA ALA A 129 11.64 8.49 -5.61
C ALA A 129 11.34 7.31 -4.66
N ILE A 130 10.86 6.17 -5.19
CA ILE A 130 10.63 4.95 -4.39
C ILE A 130 11.98 4.34 -3.98
N LYS A 131 12.94 4.30 -4.92
CA LYS A 131 14.29 3.84 -4.63
C LYS A 131 14.98 4.68 -3.56
N ASP A 132 14.95 6.00 -3.71
CA ASP A 132 15.58 6.94 -2.77
C ASP A 132 14.95 6.83 -1.38
N TYR A 133 13.62 6.68 -1.32
CA TYR A 133 12.90 6.41 -0.08
C TYR A 133 13.36 5.11 0.59
N VAL A 134 13.49 4.02 -0.17
CA VAL A 134 13.97 2.72 0.32
C VAL A 134 15.41 2.83 0.83
N ASP A 135 16.31 3.46 0.07
CA ASP A 135 17.73 3.61 0.42
C ASP A 135 17.92 4.47 1.66
N TYR A 136 17.12 5.52 1.82
CA TYR A 136 17.14 6.37 3.00
C TYR A 136 16.67 5.60 4.24
N ASN A 137 15.46 5.01 4.19
CA ASN A 137 14.86 4.37 5.37
C ASN A 137 15.56 3.05 5.74
N SER A 138 16.15 2.33 4.79
CA SER A 138 16.92 1.12 5.08
C SER A 138 18.14 1.38 5.99
N LYS A 139 18.68 2.60 6.03
CA LYS A 139 19.83 2.95 6.88
C LYS A 139 19.48 2.94 8.37
N SER A 140 18.27 3.41 8.70
CA SER A 140 17.82 3.58 10.09
C SER A 140 16.91 2.45 10.56
N TYR A 141 16.13 1.87 9.65
CA TYR A 141 15.09 0.89 9.95
C TYR A 141 15.37 -0.50 9.37
N GLY A 142 16.45 -0.66 8.58
CA GLY A 142 16.86 -1.96 8.06
C GLY A 142 15.78 -2.64 7.21
N ASP A 143 15.21 -3.72 7.75
CA ASP A 143 14.21 -4.57 7.08
C ASP A 143 12.84 -4.53 7.77
N ASP A 144 12.57 -3.44 8.48
CA ASP A 144 11.27 -3.17 9.08
C ASP A 144 10.14 -3.25 8.02
N GLU A 145 8.92 -3.59 8.46
CA GLU A 145 7.82 -4.00 7.58
C GLU A 145 7.53 -2.95 6.50
N PHE A 146 7.51 -1.66 6.88
CA PHE A 146 7.22 -0.59 5.94
C PHE A 146 8.35 -0.42 4.90
N VAL A 147 9.62 -0.63 5.28
CA VAL A 147 10.74 -0.57 4.33
C VAL A 147 10.63 -1.70 3.32
N VAL A 148 10.31 -2.91 3.78
CA VAL A 148 10.15 -4.08 2.90
C VAL A 148 8.89 -3.96 2.05
N THR A 149 7.85 -3.29 2.53
CA THR A 149 6.66 -2.92 1.73
C THR A 149 7.03 -1.96 0.58
N ALA A 150 7.86 -0.96 0.84
CA ALA A 150 8.35 -0.09 -0.23
C ALA A 150 9.31 -0.82 -1.20
N LYS A 151 10.16 -1.73 -0.70
CA LYS A 151 10.98 -2.62 -1.54
C LYS A 151 10.12 -3.51 -2.44
N TYR A 152 9.02 -4.06 -1.93
CA TYR A 152 8.04 -4.80 -2.74
C TYR A 152 7.60 -3.94 -3.93
N ALA A 153 7.16 -2.70 -3.66
CA ALA A 153 6.67 -1.81 -4.72
C ALA A 153 7.77 -1.50 -5.75
N TYR A 154 8.98 -1.17 -5.28
CA TYR A 154 10.11 -0.89 -6.15
C TYR A 154 10.47 -2.10 -7.05
N TRP A 155 10.65 -3.28 -6.46
CA TRP A 155 10.97 -4.50 -7.20
C TRP A 155 9.83 -4.94 -8.14
N TRP A 156 8.57 -4.70 -7.77
CA TRP A 156 7.41 -4.96 -8.62
C TRP A 156 7.46 -4.13 -9.91
N PHE A 157 7.76 -2.83 -9.81
CA PHE A 157 7.87 -1.96 -10.97
C PHE A 157 9.08 -2.31 -11.84
N GLN A 158 10.21 -2.62 -11.21
CA GLN A 158 11.45 -2.99 -11.92
C GLN A 158 11.46 -4.44 -12.44
N LYS A 159 10.45 -5.24 -12.09
CA LYS A 159 10.44 -6.71 -12.30
C LYS A 159 11.73 -7.37 -11.79
N ASN A 160 12.30 -6.83 -10.72
CA ASN A 160 13.61 -7.23 -10.20
C ASN A 160 13.47 -8.41 -9.22
N THR A 161 13.27 -9.60 -9.78
CA THR A 161 13.18 -10.83 -8.98
C THR A 161 14.55 -11.26 -8.43
N ALA A 162 15.65 -10.82 -9.04
CA ALA A 162 17.00 -11.21 -8.63
C ALA A 162 17.36 -10.67 -7.25
N GLU A 163 17.13 -9.38 -6.98
CA GLU A 163 17.37 -8.80 -5.66
C GLU A 163 16.42 -9.38 -4.59
N ALA A 164 15.15 -9.59 -4.94
CA ALA A 164 14.19 -10.21 -4.04
C ALA A 164 14.61 -11.65 -3.66
N LEU A 165 15.14 -12.43 -4.60
CA LEU A 165 15.69 -13.76 -4.33
C LEU A 165 16.93 -13.70 -3.43
N VAL A 166 17.85 -12.77 -3.68
CA VAL A 166 19.03 -12.57 -2.83
C VAL A 166 18.60 -12.24 -1.39
N PHE A 167 17.63 -11.34 -1.23
CA PHE A 167 17.08 -10.99 0.07
C PHE A 167 16.48 -12.20 0.78
N LEU A 168 15.62 -12.97 0.09
CA LEU A 168 14.94 -14.12 0.69
C LEU A 168 15.93 -15.23 1.11
N ASN A 169 17.00 -15.41 0.33
CA ASN A 169 18.02 -16.44 0.55
C ASN A 169 19.05 -16.05 1.61
N ASP A 170 19.09 -14.79 2.05
CA ASP A 170 19.99 -14.34 3.11
C ASP A 170 19.53 -14.90 4.48
N PRO A 171 20.32 -15.76 5.14
CA PRO A 171 19.94 -16.35 6.42
C PRO A 171 19.88 -15.34 7.56
N GLN A 172 20.48 -14.15 7.42
CA GLN A 172 20.41 -13.07 8.42
C GLN A 172 19.08 -12.33 8.38
N LYS A 173 18.34 -12.37 7.26
CA LYS A 173 17.01 -11.78 7.14
C LYS A 173 15.99 -12.68 7.85
N LYS A 174 15.30 -12.17 8.86
CA LYS A 174 14.31 -12.94 9.65
C LYS A 174 12.90 -12.35 9.61
N GLU A 175 12.79 -11.06 9.34
CA GLU A 175 11.54 -10.31 9.40
C GLU A 175 11.02 -9.99 8.00
N SER A 176 9.71 -9.71 7.91
CA SER A 176 9.05 -9.26 6.68
C SER A 176 9.20 -10.20 5.47
N LEU A 177 9.66 -11.43 5.69
CA LEU A 177 9.93 -12.41 4.62
C LEU A 177 8.66 -12.78 3.85
N GLY A 178 7.50 -12.72 4.50
CA GLY A 178 6.21 -12.96 3.86
C GLY A 178 5.91 -11.98 2.73
N ILE A 179 6.31 -10.71 2.87
CA ILE A 179 6.14 -9.68 1.83
C ILE A 179 7.02 -10.03 0.61
N VAL A 180 8.26 -10.45 0.84
CA VAL A 180 9.18 -10.83 -0.24
C VAL A 180 8.73 -12.12 -0.94
N ALA A 181 8.26 -13.11 -0.16
CA ALA A 181 7.66 -14.32 -0.72
C ALA A 181 6.43 -13.99 -1.59
N SER A 182 5.58 -13.06 -1.13
CA SER A 182 4.41 -12.58 -1.87
C SER A 182 4.81 -11.91 -3.18
N LEU A 183 5.86 -11.07 -3.18
CA LEU A 183 6.37 -10.46 -4.41
C LEU A 183 6.79 -11.51 -5.43
N LEU A 184 7.57 -12.51 -5.01
CA LEU A 184 8.09 -13.54 -5.90
C LEU A 184 6.96 -14.40 -6.47
N ALA A 185 5.94 -14.71 -5.67
CA ALA A 185 4.72 -15.36 -6.14
C ALA A 185 3.93 -14.46 -7.10
N ASP A 186 3.74 -13.18 -6.77
CA ASP A 186 3.02 -12.20 -7.60
C ASP A 186 3.74 -11.92 -8.93
N LEU A 187 5.07 -12.03 -8.98
CA LEU A 187 5.85 -11.95 -10.22
C LEU A 187 5.99 -13.31 -10.92
N ASN A 188 5.39 -14.37 -10.37
CA ASN A 188 5.46 -15.73 -10.86
C ASN A 188 6.91 -16.26 -11.05
N GLU A 189 7.82 -15.91 -10.13
CA GLU A 189 9.22 -16.29 -10.18
C GLU A 189 9.44 -17.74 -9.71
N LYS A 190 9.44 -18.69 -10.65
CA LYS A 190 9.59 -20.12 -10.34
C LYS A 190 10.92 -20.47 -9.65
N ARG A 191 11.99 -19.69 -9.85
CA ARG A 191 13.28 -19.92 -9.18
C ARG A 191 13.19 -19.74 -7.66
N ALA A 192 12.15 -19.08 -7.14
CA ALA A 192 11.93 -18.92 -5.71
C ALA A 192 11.52 -20.21 -5.00
N LEU A 193 10.94 -21.20 -5.71
CA LEU A 193 10.44 -22.46 -5.11
C LEU A 193 11.46 -23.16 -4.20
N PRO A 194 12.68 -23.52 -4.66
CA PRO A 194 13.66 -24.18 -3.80
C PRO A 194 14.10 -23.31 -2.62
N VAL A 195 14.15 -21.99 -2.78
CA VAL A 195 14.53 -21.04 -1.71
C VAL A 195 13.44 -21.01 -0.64
N LEU A 196 12.17 -20.86 -1.04
CA LEU A 196 11.02 -20.87 -0.15
C LEU A 196 10.90 -22.19 0.63
N GLN A 197 11.01 -23.33 -0.07
CA GLN A 197 10.95 -24.66 0.56
C GLN A 197 12.09 -24.89 1.56
N THR A 198 13.28 -24.37 1.27
CA THR A 198 14.42 -24.46 2.18
C THR A 198 14.18 -23.60 3.41
N ARG A 199 13.86 -22.32 3.21
CA ARG A 199 13.66 -21.35 4.28
C ARG A 199 12.49 -21.72 5.19
N LEU A 200 11.42 -22.30 4.64
CA LEU A 200 10.25 -22.75 5.39
C LEU A 200 10.60 -23.72 6.53
N LYS A 201 11.64 -24.55 6.37
CA LYS A 201 12.08 -25.51 7.40
C LYS A 201 12.61 -24.83 8.66
N ASP A 202 13.11 -23.61 8.52
CA ASP A 202 13.77 -22.85 9.59
C ASP A 202 12.86 -21.74 10.15
N LEU A 203 11.67 -21.55 9.59
CA LEU A 203 10.71 -20.55 10.06
C LEU A 203 9.97 -21.05 11.31
N THR A 204 9.81 -20.14 12.27
CA THR A 204 9.08 -20.41 13.52
C THR A 204 7.78 -19.61 13.64
N ASN A 205 7.67 -18.49 12.92
CA ASN A 205 6.47 -17.64 12.95
C ASN A 205 5.35 -18.29 12.11
N PRO A 206 4.21 -18.70 12.72
CA PRO A 206 3.16 -19.41 12.02
C PRO A 206 2.54 -18.62 10.86
N VAL A 207 2.36 -17.30 11.03
CA VAL A 207 1.79 -16.44 9.98
C VAL A 207 2.72 -16.41 8.76
N THR A 208 4.03 -16.23 8.98
CA THR A 208 5.01 -16.23 7.89
C THR A 208 5.08 -17.59 7.21
N MET A 209 4.96 -18.69 7.98
CA MET A 209 4.92 -20.04 7.41
C MET A 209 3.72 -20.25 6.49
N GLU A 210 2.53 -19.78 6.86
CA GLU A 210 1.33 -19.87 6.00
C GLU A 210 1.50 -19.06 4.70
N VAL A 211 2.08 -17.86 4.79
CA VAL A 211 2.39 -17.07 3.59
C VAL A 211 3.37 -17.82 2.68
N PHE A 212 4.39 -18.48 3.24
CA PHE A 212 5.34 -19.27 2.46
C PHE A 212 4.67 -20.48 1.78
N LYS A 213 3.79 -21.19 2.48
CA LYS A 213 3.04 -22.32 1.91
C LYS A 213 2.16 -21.86 0.75
N GLU A 214 1.47 -20.74 0.91
CA GLU A 214 0.65 -20.16 -0.17
C GLU A 214 1.52 -19.74 -1.36
N ALA A 215 2.65 -19.07 -1.11
CA ALA A 215 3.58 -18.66 -2.16
C ALA A 215 4.12 -19.87 -2.94
N ILE A 216 4.49 -20.95 -2.25
CA ILE A 216 4.92 -22.21 -2.87
C ILE A 216 3.78 -22.79 -3.71
N HIS A 217 2.58 -22.92 -3.14
CA HIS A 217 1.42 -23.48 -3.84
C HIS A 217 1.10 -22.71 -5.13
N ARG A 218 1.10 -21.38 -5.08
CA ARG A 218 0.89 -20.54 -6.26
C ARG A 218 1.99 -20.70 -7.28
N LEU A 219 3.25 -20.68 -6.85
CA LEU A 219 4.38 -20.89 -7.75
C LEU A 219 4.39 -22.31 -8.37
N GLU A 220 3.75 -23.31 -7.76
CA GLU A 220 3.59 -24.64 -8.36
C GLU A 220 2.44 -24.69 -9.38
N THR A 221 1.37 -23.93 -9.16
CA THR A 221 0.10 -24.10 -9.89
C THR A 221 -0.17 -23.01 -10.93
N GLN A 222 0.18 -21.76 -10.64
CA GLN A 222 -0.10 -20.63 -11.52
C GLN A 222 0.78 -20.66 -12.77
N GLN A 223 0.27 -20.22 -13.90
CA GLN A 223 1.03 -20.16 -15.15
C GLN A 223 1.61 -18.77 -15.42
N ASP A 224 0.90 -17.72 -14.99
CA ASP A 224 1.22 -16.32 -15.26
C ASP A 224 1.15 -15.47 -13.99
N VAL A 225 1.55 -14.20 -14.12
CA VAL A 225 1.35 -13.17 -13.10
C VAL A 225 -0.16 -13.04 -12.79
N PRO A 226 -0.59 -13.15 -11.52
CA PRO A 226 -1.99 -13.01 -11.16
C PRO A 226 -2.53 -11.62 -11.48
N ARG A 227 -3.86 -11.52 -11.63
CA ARG A 227 -4.53 -10.21 -11.74
C ARG A 227 -4.28 -9.42 -10.47
N ASN A 228 -4.36 -8.10 -10.57
CA ASN A 228 -4.07 -7.22 -9.45
C ASN A 228 -4.81 -7.62 -8.17
N MET A 229 -6.13 -7.84 -8.22
CA MET A 229 -6.94 -8.21 -7.05
C MET A 229 -6.61 -9.59 -6.47
N ASP A 230 -6.00 -10.47 -7.27
CA ASP A 230 -5.65 -11.82 -6.85
C ASP A 230 -4.24 -11.89 -6.26
N ARG A 231 -3.47 -10.78 -6.22
CA ARG A 231 -2.10 -10.77 -5.69
C ARG A 231 -2.03 -11.11 -4.20
N MET A 232 -1.01 -11.85 -3.81
CA MET A 232 -0.75 -12.27 -2.43
C MET A 232 -0.48 -11.09 -1.49
N ILE A 233 0.09 -9.99 -1.99
CA ILE A 233 0.39 -8.83 -1.14
C ILE A 233 -0.84 -8.28 -0.41
N TRP A 234 -2.04 -8.53 -0.92
CA TRP A 234 -3.30 -8.11 -0.28
C TRP A 234 -3.71 -8.95 0.93
N MET A 235 -3.09 -10.11 1.14
CA MET A 235 -3.31 -10.94 2.34
C MET A 235 -2.88 -10.24 3.63
N PHE A 236 -2.06 -9.18 3.53
CA PHE A 236 -1.58 -8.38 4.66
C PHE A 236 -2.59 -7.30 5.11
N GLY A 237 -3.79 -7.26 4.54
CA GLY A 237 -4.85 -6.33 4.97
C GLY A 237 -4.62 -4.88 4.54
N PHE A 238 -3.83 -4.66 3.50
CA PHE A 238 -3.58 -3.31 2.96
C PHE A 238 -4.77 -2.72 2.19
N THR A 239 -5.76 -3.55 1.81
CA THR A 239 -6.93 -3.19 0.99
C THR A 239 -8.25 -3.48 1.68
#